data_AF-A0A7C9EY87-F1
#
_entry.id   AF-A0A7C9EY87-F1
#
_cell.length_a   1.000
_cell.length_b   1.000
_cell.length_c   1.000
_cell.angle_alpha   90.00
_cell.angle_beta   90.00
_cell.angle_gamma   90.00
#
_symmetry.space_group_name_H-M   'P 1'
#
loop_
_entity.id
_entity.type
_entity.pdbx_description
1 polymer ?
#
loop_
_entity_poly.entity_id
_entity_poly.type
_entity_poly.pdbx_seq_one_letter_code
_entity_poly.pdbx_strand_id
1 'polypeptide(L)'
;RHLDNILIDFFSGDIVHIDYNVCFDKGQRLKVPEIVPFRLTQTLEAALGLTGLEGVFRANCEAVVGVLRRNKDILLMLLEVFVWDPLVEWTRGDFHDDAAIGGEERK
;
A
#
# COMPACT_ATOMS: atom_id res chain seq x y z
N ARG A 1 1.32 -5.58 -2.69
CA ARG A 1 2.37 -4.54 -2.94
C ARG A 1 3.71 -5.21 -3.29
N HIS A 2 4.17 -5.07 -4.54
CA HIS A 2 5.47 -5.61 -5.01
C HIS A 2 6.62 -4.63 -4.79
N LEU A 3 7.86 -5.09 -5.03
CA LEU A 3 9.08 -4.34 -4.72
C LEU A 3 9.32 -3.16 -5.65
N ASP A 4 8.91 -3.23 -6.91
CA ASP A 4 9.10 -2.12 -7.87
C ASP A 4 8.31 -0.87 -7.49
N ASN A 5 7.27 -1.03 -6.67
CA ASN A 5 6.44 0.07 -6.16
C ASN A 5 6.88 0.56 -4.76
N ILE A 6 8.09 0.21 -4.31
CA ILE A 6 8.71 0.68 -3.06
C ILE A 6 10.09 1.22 -3.41
N LEU A 7 10.21 2.55 -3.45
CA LEU A 7 11.46 3.24 -3.72
C LEU A 7 12.15 3.59 -2.40
N ILE A 8 13.48 3.60 -2.43
CA ILE A 8 14.32 4.00 -1.29
C ILE A 8 15.23 5.13 -1.77
N ASP A 9 15.21 6.25 -1.07
CA ASP A 9 16.25 7.27 -1.23
C ASP A 9 17.50 6.83 -0.46
N PHE A 10 18.58 6.54 -1.18
CA PHE A 10 19.84 6.09 -0.58
C PHE A 10 20.61 7.18 0.17
N PHE A 11 20.22 8.45 0.01
CA PHE A 11 20.82 9.54 0.77
C PHE A 11 20.19 9.70 2.16
N SER A 12 18.85 9.77 2.23
CA SER A 12 18.11 9.94 3.49
C SER A 12 17.74 8.63 4.18
N GLY A 13 17.59 7.54 3.42
CA GLY A 13 17.00 6.29 3.87
C GLY A 13 15.46 6.27 3.81
N ASP A 14 14.83 7.32 3.30
CA ASP A 14 13.36 7.42 3.24
C ASP A 14 12.77 6.44 2.22
N ILE A 15 11.59 5.92 2.56
CA ILE A 15 10.84 4.99 1.72
C ILE A 15 9.66 5.72 1.08
N VAL A 16 9.53 5.61 -0.24
CA VAL A 16 8.43 6.21 -1.00
C VAL A 16 7.66 5.14 -1.76
N HIS A 17 6.36 5.10 -1.54
CA HIS A 17 5.43 4.22 -2.23
C HIS A 17 4.91 4.93 -3.50
N ILE A 18 5.05 4.30 -4.67
CA ILE A 18 4.54 4.80 -5.98
C ILE A 18 3.45 3.90 -6.56
N ASP A 19 2.64 4.39 -7.51
CA ASP A 19 1.58 3.60 -8.15
C ASP A 19 0.53 3.05 -7.16
N TYR A 20 -0.60 3.75 -7.06
CA TYR A 20 -1.71 3.44 -6.16
C TYR A 20 -2.95 2.92 -6.89
N ASN A 21 -2.75 2.26 -8.04
CA ASN A 21 -3.87 1.79 -8.87
C ASN A 21 -4.68 0.64 -8.22
N VAL A 22 -4.09 -0.05 -7.23
CA VAL A 22 -4.76 -1.10 -6.43
C VAL A 22 -4.99 -0.58 -5.01
N CYS A 23 -6.14 0.05 -4.79
CA CYS A 23 -6.58 0.58 -3.49
C CYS A 23 -7.95 0.00 -3.07
N PHE A 24 -8.40 0.31 -1.85
CA PHE A 24 -9.74 -0.03 -1.34
C PHE A 24 -10.14 -1.50 -1.54
N ASP A 25 -9.27 -2.40 -1.07
CA ASP A 25 -9.44 -3.86 -1.15
C ASP A 25 -9.50 -4.47 -2.57
N LYS A 26 -9.20 -3.70 -3.63
CA LYS A 26 -9.08 -4.25 -5.00
C LYS A 26 -8.09 -5.42 -5.09
N GLY A 27 -7.01 -5.38 -4.30
CA GLY A 27 -5.99 -6.44 -4.25
C GLY A 27 -6.51 -7.81 -3.80
N GLN A 28 -7.59 -7.86 -3.02
CA GLN A 28 -8.21 -9.12 -2.57
C GLN A 28 -9.02 -9.80 -3.68
N ARG A 29 -9.37 -9.06 -4.75
CA ARG A 29 -10.18 -9.53 -5.88
C ARG A 29 -9.35 -9.96 -7.09
N LEU A 30 -8.03 -9.83 -7.03
CA LEU A 30 -7.13 -10.30 -8.08
C LEU A 30 -7.23 -11.83 -8.24
N LYS A 31 -6.87 -12.34 -9.42
CA LYS A 31 -6.80 -13.79 -9.70
C LYS A 31 -5.96 -14.54 -8.67
N VAL A 32 -4.85 -13.93 -8.25
CA VAL A 32 -4.06 -14.35 -7.08
C VAL A 32 -4.18 -13.24 -6.03
N PRO A 33 -5.00 -13.42 -4.98
CA PRO A 33 -5.28 -12.36 -4.01
C PRO A 33 -4.06 -11.93 -3.20
N GLU A 34 -3.95 -10.62 -2.94
CA GLU A 34 -3.07 -10.11 -1.91
C GLU A 34 -3.75 -10.22 -0.53
N ILE A 35 -3.34 -11.19 0.28
CA ILE A 35 -3.99 -11.52 1.57
C ILE A 35 -3.36 -10.85 2.80
N VAL A 36 -2.30 -10.06 2.60
CA VAL A 36 -1.61 -9.35 3.68
C VAL A 36 -2.02 -7.87 3.68
N PRO A 37 -2.20 -7.25 4.86
CA PRO A 37 -2.66 -5.86 4.94
C PRO A 37 -1.59 -4.85 4.50
N PHE A 38 -0.31 -5.21 4.65
CA PHE A 38 0.83 -4.42 4.18
C PHE A 38 2.04 -5.35 4.02
N ARG A 39 3.06 -4.88 3.30
CA ARG A 39 4.30 -5.62 3.10
C ARG A 39 5.23 -5.41 4.29
N LEU A 40 5.48 -6.46 5.05
CA LEU A 40 6.47 -6.52 6.12
C LEU A 40 7.16 -7.88 6.07
N THR A 41 8.08 -8.04 5.13
CA THR A 41 8.85 -9.28 4.96
C THR A 41 10.12 -9.22 5.80
N GLN A 42 10.83 -10.35 5.90
CA GLN A 42 12.08 -10.48 6.66
C GLN A 42 13.14 -9.45 6.25
N THR A 43 13.20 -9.07 4.97
CA THR A 43 14.10 -8.00 4.49
C THR A 43 13.78 -6.64 5.12
N LEU A 44 12.50 -6.28 5.22
CA LEU A 44 12.08 -5.03 5.84
C LEU A 44 12.25 -5.10 7.36
N GLU A 45 11.93 -6.23 7.98
CA GLU A 45 12.14 -6.44 9.42
C GLU A 45 13.61 -6.34 9.79
N ALA A 46 14.51 -6.96 9.01
CA ALA A 46 15.96 -6.87 9.23
C ALA A 46 16.49 -5.42 9.12
N ALA A 47 15.89 -4.60 8.24
CA ALA A 47 16.25 -3.19 8.09
C ALA A 47 15.89 -2.33 9.31
N LEU A 48 14.98 -2.79 10.18
CA LEU A 48 14.63 -2.10 11.44
C LEU A 48 15.70 -2.24 12.52
N GLY A 49 16.74 -3.04 12.29
CA GLY A 49 17.87 -3.21 13.19
C GLY A 49 17.54 -4.03 14.43
N LEU A 50 18.32 -3.82 15.50
CA LEU A 50 18.33 -4.69 16.70
C LEU A 50 16.97 -4.78 17.41
N THR A 51 16.19 -3.72 17.39
CA THR A 51 14.87 -3.70 18.06
C THR A 51 13.78 -4.36 17.24
N GLY A 52 14.02 -4.59 15.94
CA GLY A 52 13.02 -5.14 15.02
C GLY A 52 11.68 -4.40 15.11
N LEU A 53 10.60 -5.18 15.23
CA LEU A 53 9.23 -4.67 15.29
C LEU A 53 8.89 -4.00 16.62
N GLU A 54 9.41 -4.51 17.74
CA GLU A 54 8.99 -4.15 19.10
C GLU A 54 9.60 -2.84 19.62
N GLY A 55 10.28 -2.08 18.76
CA GLY A 55 10.88 -0.79 19.09
C GLY A 55 10.13 0.39 18.49
N VAL A 56 10.91 1.26 17.86
CA VAL A 56 10.44 2.52 17.25
C VAL A 56 9.35 2.25 16.20
N PHE A 57 9.43 1.13 15.47
CA PHE A 57 8.44 0.77 14.45
C PHE A 57 7.02 0.63 15.05
N ARG A 58 6.81 -0.29 16.01
CA ARG A 58 5.50 -0.46 16.67
C ARG A 58 5.02 0.83 17.32
N ALA A 59 5.87 1.50 18.09
CA ALA A 59 5.50 2.72 18.80
C ALA A 59 5.01 3.83 17.84
N ASN A 60 5.69 4.01 16.71
CA ASN A 60 5.29 4.98 15.70
C ASN A 60 4.00 4.55 14.97
N CYS A 61 3.85 3.27 14.64
CA CYS A 61 2.60 2.77 14.04
C CYS A 61 1.39 3.01 14.94
N GLU A 62 1.51 2.70 16.24
CA GLU A 62 0.44 2.93 17.22
C GLU A 62 0.11 4.42 17.36
N ALA A 63 1.12 5.28 17.42
CA ALA A 63 0.95 6.73 17.49
C ALA A 63 0.23 7.28 16.25
N VAL A 64 0.70 6.90 15.05
CA VAL A 64 0.12 7.34 13.77
C VAL A 64 -1.31 6.85 13.62
N VAL A 65 -1.57 5.56 13.84
CA VAL A 65 -2.94 5.00 13.78
C VAL A 65 -3.84 5.67 14.82
N GLY A 66 -3.33 5.96 16.00
CA GLY A 66 -4.06 6.71 17.03
C GLY A 66 -4.45 8.12 16.57
N VAL A 67 -3.55 8.85 15.91
CA VAL A 67 -3.83 10.17 15.34
C VAL A 67 -4.87 10.08 14.21
N LEU A 68 -4.71 9.13 13.28
CA LEU A 68 -5.64 8.93 12.16
C LEU A 68 -7.05 8.61 12.66
N ARG A 69 -7.18 7.73 13.67
CA ARG A 69 -8.48 7.36 14.25
C ARG A 69 -9.17 8.51 14.98
N ARG A 70 -8.40 9.36 15.70
CA ARG A 70 -8.95 10.56 16.36
C ARG A 70 -9.45 11.60 15.36
N ASN A 71 -8.85 11.64 14.16
CA ASN A 71 -9.20 12.59 13.10
C ASN A 71 -9.96 11.93 11.94
N LYS A 72 -10.64 10.81 12.19
CA LYS A 72 -11.29 10.00 11.14
C LYS A 72 -12.28 10.79 10.28
N ASP A 73 -12.96 11.78 10.85
CA ASP A 73 -14.01 12.52 10.15
C ASP A 73 -13.42 13.40 9.03
N ILE A 74 -12.20 13.92 9.23
CA ILE A 74 -11.45 14.65 8.20
C ILE A 74 -11.04 13.69 7.07
N LEU A 75 -10.58 12.48 7.42
CA LEU A 75 -10.20 11.48 6.43
C LEU A 75 -11.42 11.02 5.62
N LEU A 76 -12.56 10.78 6.27
CA LEU A 76 -13.80 10.39 5.61
C LEU A 76 -14.31 11.50 4.67
N MET A 77 -14.24 12.76 5.09
CA MET A 77 -14.58 13.91 4.24
C MET A 77 -13.70 13.96 2.98
N LEU A 78 -12.39 13.76 3.10
CA LEU A 78 -11.49 13.71 1.95
C LEU A 78 -11.79 12.52 1.03
N LEU A 79 -12.11 11.36 1.63
CA LEU A 79 -12.42 10.14 0.89
C LEU A 79 -13.78 10.18 0.20
N GLU A 80 -14.71 10.98 0.69
CA GLU A 80 -16.04 11.16 0.11
C GLU A 80 -15.97 11.65 -1.34
N VAL A 81 -14.97 12.47 -1.68
CA VAL A 81 -14.74 12.93 -3.07
C VAL A 81 -14.58 11.76 -4.05
N PHE A 82 -13.92 10.67 -3.64
CA PHE A 82 -13.70 9.50 -4.50
C PHE A 82 -14.96 8.66 -4.71
N VAL A 83 -15.95 8.76 -3.83
CA VAL A 83 -17.26 8.10 -3.99
C VAL A 83 -18.10 8.85 -5.02
N TRP A 84 -17.97 10.17 -5.04
CA TRP A 84 -18.73 11.04 -5.94
C TRP A 84 -18.06 11.25 -7.30
N ASP A 85 -16.80 10.85 -7.48
CA ASP A 85 -16.12 10.95 -8.76
C ASP A 85 -16.72 9.94 -9.77
N PRO A 86 -17.48 10.40 -10.78
CA PRO A 86 -18.16 9.53 -11.72
C PRO A 86 -17.20 8.81 -12.67
N LEU A 87 -15.92 9.22 -12.70
CA LEU A 87 -14.89 8.62 -13.56
C LEU A 87 -14.14 7.48 -12.88
N VAL A 88 -14.35 7.25 -11.57
CA VAL A 88 -13.60 6.24 -10.83
C VAL A 88 -14.44 4.99 -10.57
N GLU A 89 -14.11 3.91 -11.28
CA GLU A 89 -14.76 2.61 -11.10
C GLU A 89 -14.06 1.78 -10.02
N TRP A 90 -14.58 1.82 -8.79
CA TRP A 90 -14.05 1.04 -7.64
C TRP A 90 -14.69 -0.36 -7.48
N THR A 91 -15.84 -0.60 -8.10
CA THR A 91 -16.73 -1.75 -7.81
C THR A 91 -16.94 -2.71 -8.97
N ARG A 92 -16.54 -2.36 -10.20
CA ARG A 92 -16.65 -3.27 -11.34
C ARG A 92 -15.45 -4.20 -11.37
N GLY A 93 -15.73 -5.49 -11.43
CA GLY A 93 -14.71 -6.50 -11.73
C GLY A 93 -14.31 -6.33 -13.18
N ASP A 94 -13.31 -5.50 -13.44
CA ASP A 94 -12.73 -5.39 -14.77
C ASP A 94 -12.01 -6.68 -15.09
N PHE A 95 -12.56 -7.44 -16.04
CA PHE A 95 -11.90 -8.57 -16.71
C PHE A 95 -10.64 -8.14 -17.50
N HIS A 96 -10.21 -6.87 -17.38
CA HIS A 96 -9.05 -6.28 -18.04
C HIS A 96 -7.80 -6.15 -17.15
N ASP A 97 -7.88 -6.54 -15.86
CA ASP A 97 -6.69 -6.57 -14.98
C ASP A 97 -5.68 -7.70 -15.34
N ASP A 98 -5.95 -8.50 -16.39
CA ASP A 98 -5.04 -9.53 -16.92
C ASP A 98 -3.78 -8.96 -17.63
N ALA A 99 -3.68 -7.63 -17.81
CA ALA A 99 -2.65 -7.02 -18.66
C ALA A 99 -1.38 -6.49 -17.96
N ALA A 100 -1.18 -6.72 -16.66
CA ALA A 100 0.02 -6.23 -15.94
C ALA A 100 1.08 -7.30 -15.62
N ILE A 101 0.88 -8.56 -16.06
CA ILE A 101 1.90 -9.63 -15.94
C ILE A 101 2.45 -9.93 -17.33
N GLY A 102 3.24 -9.00 -17.86
CA GLY A 102 3.79 -9.10 -19.21
C GLY A 102 5.12 -8.38 -19.34
N GLY A 103 6.10 -8.73 -18.50
CA GLY A 103 7.50 -8.48 -18.83
C GLY A 103 7.91 -9.38 -19.99
N GLU A 104 7.59 -8.99 -21.23
CA GLU A 104 8.21 -9.58 -22.43
C GLU A 104 9.66 -9.09 -22.53
N GLU A 105 10.59 -9.82 -21.91
CA GLU A 105 11.96 -9.89 -22.42
C GLU A 105 11.96 -10.90 -23.58
N ARG A 106 11.88 -10.41 -24.82
CA ARG A 106 12.25 -11.21 -25.99
C ARG A 106 13.76 -11.10 -26.21
N LYS A 107 14.46 -12.21 -26.02
CA LYS A 107 15.76 -12.47 -26.69
C LYS A 107 15.52 -12.86 -28.14
#